data_AF-A0A9D4NBQ1-F1
#
_entry.id   AF-A0A9D4NBQ1-F1
#
_cell.length_a   1.000
_cell.length_b   1.000
_cell.length_c   1.000
_cell.angle_alpha   90.00
_cell.angle_beta   90.00
_cell.angle_gamma   90.00
#
_symmetry.space_group_name_H-M   'P 1'
#
loop_
_entity.id
_entity.type
_entity.pdbx_description
1 polymer ?
#
loop_
_entity_poly.entity_id
_entity_poly.type
_entity_poly.pdbx_seq_one_letter_code
_entity_poly.pdbx_strand_id
1 'polypeptide(L)'
;MKQGQCPDARPPKGISTICLVGCQGDDSCPGEQKCCRYGCQISCTNPVGKSCNYKGRVYKDGAQFKDKCNTCRCINGAVPCTKIGCQGKTGVCPAPRGFGICIHKCSSDYDCPDVQKCCSNGCGKVCLKPTQSGCLVNGVNYNEGATVPSKKANPCESCTCQNGSVQCEMMACPACVGYTPSGQCCPICGSWPHDIQ
;
A
#
# COMPACT_ATOMS: atom_id res chain seq x y z
N MET A 1 -19.30 -34.52 6.36
CA MET A 1 -19.12 -33.10 5.91
C MET A 1 -18.09 -33.05 4.79
N LYS A 2 -18.52 -32.85 3.54
CA LYS A 2 -17.61 -32.87 2.37
C LYS A 2 -17.13 -31.46 1.99
N GLN A 3 -15.97 -31.37 1.35
CA GLN A 3 -15.32 -30.08 1.04
C GLN A 3 -16.06 -29.31 -0.07
N GLY A 4 -15.82 -27.99 -0.14
CA GLY A 4 -16.49 -27.08 -1.09
C GLY A 4 -17.87 -26.58 -0.63
N GLN A 5 -18.55 -25.89 -1.54
CA GLN A 5 -19.86 -25.26 -1.35
C GLN A 5 -20.85 -25.78 -2.39
N CYS A 6 -22.15 -25.70 -2.07
CA CYS A 6 -23.17 -25.93 -3.06
C CYS A 6 -23.09 -24.85 -4.15
N PRO A 7 -23.08 -25.23 -5.45
CA PRO A 7 -23.20 -24.28 -6.54
C PRO A 7 -24.40 -23.36 -6.30
N ASP A 8 -24.25 -22.06 -6.57
CA ASP A 8 -25.34 -21.11 -6.38
C ASP A 8 -26.37 -21.31 -7.50
N ALA A 9 -27.48 -22.02 -7.23
CA ALA A 9 -28.57 -22.13 -8.18
C ALA A 9 -29.70 -21.20 -7.76
N ARG A 10 -29.86 -20.09 -8.49
CA ARG A 10 -31.18 -19.45 -8.53
C ARG A 10 -32.11 -20.41 -9.27
N PRO A 11 -33.18 -20.92 -8.63
CA PRO A 11 -34.20 -21.62 -9.39
C PRO A 11 -34.77 -20.67 -10.45
N PRO A 12 -35.08 -21.15 -11.67
CA PRO A 12 -35.84 -20.37 -12.63
C PRO A 12 -37.13 -19.88 -11.97
N LYS A 13 -37.42 -18.58 -12.05
CA LYS A 13 -38.66 -18.02 -11.51
C LYS A 13 -39.84 -18.69 -12.20
N GLY A 14 -40.77 -19.28 -11.44
CA GLY A 14 -42.07 -19.70 -11.94
C GLY A 14 -42.30 -21.20 -12.17
N ILE A 15 -41.40 -22.10 -11.74
CA ILE A 15 -41.65 -23.55 -11.83
C ILE A 15 -41.81 -24.13 -10.41
N SER A 16 -43.05 -24.45 -10.04
CA SER A 16 -43.40 -25.16 -8.81
C SER A 16 -43.40 -26.66 -9.10
N THR A 17 -42.24 -27.29 -9.02
CA THR A 17 -42.09 -28.75 -9.24
C THR A 17 -42.32 -29.53 -7.95
N ILE A 18 -42.62 -30.84 -8.08
CA ILE A 18 -42.62 -31.82 -6.99
C ILE A 18 -41.27 -31.78 -6.25
N CYS A 19 -41.32 -31.79 -4.92
CA CYS A 19 -40.15 -31.80 -4.06
C CYS A 19 -39.44 -33.17 -4.13
N LEU A 20 -38.41 -33.27 -4.97
CA LEU A 20 -37.55 -34.45 -5.01
C LEU A 20 -36.45 -34.32 -3.97
N VAL A 21 -36.43 -35.25 -3.01
CA VAL A 21 -35.39 -35.39 -2.00
C VAL A 21 -34.51 -36.59 -2.36
N GLY A 22 -33.33 -36.32 -2.91
CA GLY A 22 -32.36 -37.33 -3.33
C GLY A 22 -31.25 -37.60 -2.31
N CYS A 23 -31.16 -36.83 -1.22
CA CYS A 23 -30.18 -37.03 -0.15
C CYS A 23 -30.64 -36.35 1.15
N GLN A 24 -30.13 -36.86 2.29
CA GLN A 24 -30.42 -36.31 3.63
C GLN A 24 -29.23 -35.52 4.21
N GLY A 25 -28.04 -35.70 3.64
CA GLY A 25 -26.80 -35.01 4.01
C GLY A 25 -25.66 -35.38 3.06
N ASP A 26 -24.52 -34.69 3.18
CA ASP A 26 -23.34 -34.90 2.32
C ASP A 26 -22.90 -36.38 2.29
N ASP A 27 -23.01 -37.06 3.42
CA ASP A 27 -22.50 -38.42 3.61
C ASP A 27 -23.38 -39.46 2.88
N SER A 28 -24.61 -39.11 2.47
CA SER A 28 -25.49 -39.94 1.65
C SER A 28 -25.14 -39.91 0.15
N CYS A 29 -24.29 -38.97 -0.27
CA CYS A 29 -23.92 -38.80 -1.68
C CYS A 29 -22.67 -39.61 -2.05
N PRO A 30 -22.53 -40.07 -3.31
CA PRO A 30 -21.33 -40.78 -3.74
C PRO A 30 -20.12 -39.84 -3.87
N GLY A 31 -18.93 -40.36 -3.55
CA GLY A 31 -17.66 -39.62 -3.68
C GLY A 31 -17.65 -38.30 -2.90
N GLU A 32 -17.14 -37.23 -3.52
CA GLU A 32 -17.05 -35.88 -2.93
C GLU A 32 -18.30 -35.01 -3.13
N GLN A 33 -19.40 -35.57 -3.62
CA GLN A 33 -20.62 -34.79 -3.88
C GLN A 33 -21.26 -34.28 -2.58
N LYS A 34 -21.70 -33.02 -2.60
CA LYS A 34 -22.45 -32.40 -1.50
C LYS A 34 -23.95 -32.54 -1.72
N CYS A 35 -24.70 -32.66 -0.63
CA CYS A 35 -26.15 -32.66 -0.66
C CYS A 35 -26.66 -31.22 -0.65
N CYS A 36 -27.14 -30.75 -1.81
CA CYS A 36 -27.42 -29.33 -2.04
C CYS A 36 -28.90 -29.05 -2.25
N ARG A 37 -29.35 -27.90 -1.73
CA ARG A 37 -30.75 -27.47 -1.77
C ARG A 37 -30.96 -26.38 -2.81
N TYR A 38 -31.87 -26.64 -3.75
CA TYR A 38 -32.26 -25.73 -4.82
C TYR A 38 -33.77 -25.50 -4.75
N GLY A 39 -34.18 -24.54 -3.91
CA GLY A 39 -35.59 -24.39 -3.54
C GLY A 39 -36.08 -25.62 -2.75
N CYS A 40 -37.02 -26.39 -3.34
CA CYS A 40 -37.52 -27.64 -2.74
C CYS A 40 -36.79 -28.90 -3.21
N GLN A 41 -36.02 -28.83 -4.30
CA GLN A 41 -35.22 -29.96 -4.76
C GLN A 41 -33.96 -30.09 -3.91
N ILE A 42 -33.70 -31.30 -3.42
CA ILE A 42 -32.49 -31.63 -2.66
C ILE A 42 -31.78 -32.75 -3.42
N SER A 43 -30.57 -32.50 -3.92
CA SER A 43 -29.86 -33.47 -4.74
C SER A 43 -28.35 -33.44 -4.53
N CYS A 44 -27.71 -34.59 -4.72
CA CYS A 44 -26.26 -34.70 -4.74
C CYS A 44 -25.68 -33.98 -5.97
N THR A 45 -24.72 -33.10 -5.75
CA THR A 45 -24.04 -32.38 -6.83
C THR A 45 -22.56 -32.24 -6.53
N ASN A 46 -21.77 -32.02 -7.58
CA ASN A 46 -20.36 -31.71 -7.42
C ASN A 46 -20.23 -30.32 -6.76
N PRO A 47 -19.46 -30.21 -5.66
CA PRO A 47 -19.28 -28.94 -4.98
C PRO A 47 -18.40 -27.98 -5.78
N VAL A 48 -18.68 -26.68 -5.67
CA VAL A 48 -17.77 -25.62 -6.13
C VAL A 48 -16.76 -25.27 -5.03
N GLY A 49 -15.58 -24.76 -5.41
CA GLY A 49 -14.59 -24.28 -4.45
C GLY A 49 -15.19 -23.21 -3.51
N LYS A 50 -14.75 -23.19 -2.24
CA LYS A 50 -15.29 -22.24 -1.26
C LYS A 50 -14.92 -20.79 -1.63
N SER A 51 -15.87 -19.87 -1.53
CA SER A 51 -15.57 -18.43 -1.59
C SER A 51 -14.83 -17.94 -0.34
N CYS A 52 -13.95 -16.96 -0.48
CA CYS A 52 -13.29 -16.29 0.63
C CYS A 52 -13.91 -14.93 0.92
N ASN A 53 -14.20 -14.62 2.19
CA ASN A 53 -14.51 -13.26 2.62
C ASN A 53 -13.23 -12.61 3.17
N TYR A 54 -12.80 -11.51 2.56
CA TYR A 54 -11.60 -10.79 2.97
C TYR A 54 -11.84 -9.28 2.96
N LYS A 55 -11.72 -8.67 4.14
CA LYS A 55 -11.96 -7.23 4.37
C LYS A 55 -13.29 -6.73 3.77
N GLY A 56 -14.35 -7.52 3.94
CA GLY A 56 -15.70 -7.20 3.47
C GLY A 56 -15.95 -7.45 1.98
N ARG A 57 -15.00 -8.02 1.24
CA ARG A 57 -15.17 -8.43 -0.16
C ARG A 57 -15.19 -9.95 -0.29
N VAL A 58 -16.01 -10.44 -1.22
CA VAL A 58 -16.12 -11.88 -1.52
C VAL A 58 -15.31 -12.22 -2.77
N TYR A 59 -14.40 -13.17 -2.64
CA TYR A 59 -13.54 -13.68 -3.70
C TYR A 59 -13.91 -15.13 -4.03
N LYS A 60 -13.99 -15.46 -5.32
CA LYS A 60 -14.19 -16.84 -5.77
C LYS A 60 -12.93 -17.67 -5.48
N ASP A 61 -13.12 -18.97 -5.30
CA ASP A 61 -11.99 -19.89 -5.14
C ASP A 61 -11.02 -19.79 -6.32
N GLY A 62 -9.72 -19.77 -6.02
CA GLY A 62 -8.64 -19.56 -6.99
C GLY A 62 -8.36 -18.10 -7.35
N ALA A 63 -9.22 -17.14 -6.97
CA ALA A 63 -8.99 -15.72 -7.27
C ALA A 63 -7.71 -15.19 -6.61
N GLN A 64 -6.93 -14.42 -7.37
CA GLN A 64 -5.76 -13.70 -6.88
C GLN A 64 -6.08 -12.21 -6.79
N PHE A 65 -5.63 -11.57 -5.71
CA PHE A 65 -5.85 -10.14 -5.47
C PHE A 65 -4.72 -9.54 -4.64
N LYS A 66 -4.70 -8.21 -4.56
CA LYS A 66 -3.68 -7.46 -3.81
C LYS A 66 -4.25 -6.91 -2.51
N ASP A 67 -3.49 -7.03 -1.43
CA ASP A 67 -3.65 -6.24 -0.21
C ASP A 67 -2.40 -5.39 0.00
N LYS A 68 -2.46 -4.13 -0.42
CA LYS A 68 -1.28 -3.25 -0.55
C LYS A 68 -0.23 -3.93 -1.45
N CYS A 69 0.99 -4.14 -0.95
CA CYS A 69 2.03 -4.85 -1.68
C CYS A 69 1.83 -6.38 -1.73
N ASN A 70 1.02 -6.93 -0.83
CA ASN A 70 0.92 -8.36 -0.66
C ASN A 70 0.01 -9.00 -1.69
N THR A 71 0.44 -10.13 -2.23
CA THR A 71 -0.40 -10.93 -3.13
C THR A 71 -1.13 -11.97 -2.30
N CYS A 72 -2.44 -11.98 -2.40
CA CYS A 72 -3.32 -12.91 -1.71
C CYS A 72 -4.01 -13.81 -2.73
N ARG A 73 -4.29 -15.05 -2.33
CA ARG A 73 -5.07 -15.98 -3.13
C ARG A 73 -6.19 -16.58 -2.29
N CYS A 74 -7.39 -16.66 -2.85
CA CYS A 74 -8.46 -17.44 -2.25
C CYS A 74 -8.23 -18.92 -2.54
N ILE A 75 -8.10 -19.73 -1.48
CA ILE A 75 -7.93 -21.18 -1.58
C ILE A 75 -8.81 -21.84 -0.53
N ASN A 76 -9.88 -22.50 -0.96
CA ASN A 76 -10.81 -23.23 -0.11
C ASN A 76 -11.29 -22.44 1.11
N GLY A 77 -11.61 -21.15 0.90
CA GLY A 77 -12.09 -20.24 1.95
C GLY A 77 -10.99 -19.61 2.81
N ALA A 78 -9.74 -20.05 2.68
CA ALA A 78 -8.58 -19.40 3.29
C ALA A 78 -8.01 -18.33 2.36
N VAL A 79 -7.43 -17.28 2.95
CA VAL A 79 -6.76 -16.19 2.23
C VAL A 79 -5.31 -16.09 2.67
N PRO A 80 -4.44 -17.03 2.25
CA PRO A 80 -3.00 -16.83 2.37
C PRO A 80 -2.58 -15.61 1.54
N CYS A 81 -1.81 -14.73 2.18
CA CYS A 81 -1.15 -13.60 1.55
C CYS A 81 0.36 -13.73 1.75
N THR A 82 1.14 -13.17 0.82
CA THR A 82 2.55 -12.87 1.11
C THR A 82 2.66 -11.96 2.33
N LYS A 83 3.77 -12.03 3.07
CA LYS A 83 4.06 -11.14 4.22
C LYS A 83 5.27 -10.27 3.93
N ILE A 84 5.19 -9.54 2.82
CA ILE A 84 6.23 -8.61 2.41
C ILE A 84 6.01 -7.30 3.19
N GLY A 85 7.10 -6.74 3.71
CA GLY A 85 7.09 -5.40 4.28
C GLY A 85 6.80 -4.38 3.18
N CYS A 86 5.62 -3.76 3.23
CA CYS A 86 5.18 -2.84 2.18
C CYS A 86 5.94 -1.50 2.24
N GLN A 87 6.98 -1.35 1.42
CA GLN A 87 7.67 -0.08 1.17
C GLN A 87 7.09 0.63 -0.06
N GLY A 88 6.95 1.95 -0.02
CA GLY A 88 6.43 2.73 -1.16
C GLY A 88 7.19 2.44 -2.46
N LYS A 89 6.51 2.56 -3.62
CA LYS A 89 7.16 2.36 -4.92
C LYS A 89 8.30 3.36 -5.08
N THR A 90 9.35 2.97 -5.79
CA THR A 90 10.57 3.79 -5.97
C THR A 90 10.29 5.08 -6.74
N GLY A 91 11.12 6.10 -6.48
CA GLY A 91 11.06 7.41 -7.14
C GLY A 91 10.14 8.40 -6.44
N VAL A 92 10.14 9.64 -6.94
CA VAL A 92 9.49 10.79 -6.29
C VAL A 92 8.28 11.24 -7.09
N CYS A 93 7.26 11.76 -6.41
CA CYS A 93 6.11 12.36 -7.07
C CYS A 93 6.52 13.67 -7.78
N PRO A 94 6.12 13.87 -9.05
CA PRO A 94 6.37 15.15 -9.71
C PRO A 94 5.68 16.29 -8.98
N ALA A 95 6.26 17.49 -9.06
CA ALA A 95 5.68 18.69 -8.46
C ALA A 95 4.25 18.92 -8.99
N PRO A 96 3.27 19.20 -8.11
CA PRO A 96 1.90 19.46 -8.53
C PRO A 96 1.87 20.76 -9.36
N ARG A 97 1.30 20.68 -10.57
CA ARG A 97 1.05 21.86 -11.41
C ARG A 97 -0.20 22.58 -10.91
N GLY A 98 -0.04 23.37 -9.85
CA GLY A 98 -1.09 24.22 -9.26
C GLY A 98 -2.03 23.53 -8.28
N PHE A 99 -3.17 24.18 -8.00
CA PHE A 99 -4.24 23.65 -7.15
C PHE A 99 -5.14 22.74 -7.98
N GLY A 100 -4.84 21.44 -8.04
CA GLY A 100 -5.68 20.47 -8.74
C GLY A 100 -7.03 20.25 -8.05
N ILE A 101 -8.01 19.81 -8.83
CA ILE A 101 -9.33 19.40 -8.34
C ILE A 101 -9.23 18.18 -7.40
N CYS A 102 -10.09 18.13 -6.39
CA CYS A 102 -10.14 17.12 -5.32
C CYS A 102 -10.60 15.75 -5.84
N ILE A 103 -9.76 15.11 -6.65
CA ILE A 103 -10.00 13.78 -7.20
C ILE A 103 -9.16 12.77 -6.42
N HIS A 104 -9.82 11.77 -5.83
CA HIS A 104 -9.17 10.67 -5.10
C HIS A 104 -9.23 9.36 -5.92
N LYS A 105 -8.29 9.18 -6.84
CA LYS A 105 -8.19 7.96 -7.67
C LYS A 105 -7.38 6.84 -6.99
N CYS A 106 -6.59 7.18 -5.99
CA CYS A 106 -5.74 6.23 -5.26
C CYS A 106 -5.60 6.68 -3.81
N SER A 107 -5.26 5.74 -2.94
CA SER A 107 -4.95 5.98 -1.53
C SER A 107 -3.49 5.68 -1.20
N SER A 108 -2.87 4.76 -1.95
CA SER A 108 -1.48 4.33 -1.84
C SER A 108 -0.87 4.00 -3.20
N ASP A 109 0.47 3.94 -3.26
CA ASP A 109 1.20 3.57 -4.48
C ASP A 109 0.73 2.23 -5.08
N TYR A 110 0.22 1.31 -4.24
CA TYR A 110 -0.22 -0.02 -4.66
C TYR A 110 -1.57 -0.03 -5.37
N ASP A 111 -2.36 1.03 -5.22
CA ASP A 111 -3.62 1.18 -5.97
C ASP A 111 -3.34 1.56 -7.43
N CYS A 112 -2.14 2.08 -7.69
CA CYS A 112 -1.71 2.51 -9.01
C CYS A 112 -1.09 1.34 -9.79
N PRO A 113 -1.31 1.27 -11.11
CA PRO A 113 -0.70 0.25 -11.95
C PRO A 113 0.81 0.46 -12.09
N ASP A 114 1.52 -0.59 -12.48
CA ASP A 114 2.94 -0.58 -12.82
C ASP A 114 3.82 0.08 -11.74
N VAL A 115 4.71 0.99 -12.16
CA VAL A 115 5.62 1.77 -11.31
C VAL A 115 5.02 3.09 -10.83
N GLN A 116 3.74 3.36 -11.15
CA GLN A 116 3.13 4.66 -10.82
C GLN A 116 2.90 4.79 -9.31
N LYS A 117 3.14 6.00 -8.80
CA LYS A 117 2.93 6.37 -7.40
C LYS A 117 1.61 7.11 -7.22
N CYS A 118 1.05 7.02 -6.02
CA CYS A 118 -0.14 7.77 -5.65
C CYS A 118 0.27 9.15 -5.14
N CYS A 119 0.19 10.13 -6.03
CA CYS A 119 0.73 11.47 -5.81
C CYS A 119 -0.37 12.48 -5.57
N SER A 120 -0.10 13.45 -4.68
CA SER A 120 -1.01 14.56 -4.44
C SER A 120 -1.03 15.50 -5.64
N ASN A 121 -2.22 15.91 -6.08
CA ASN A 121 -2.38 16.92 -7.13
C ASN A 121 -2.70 18.32 -6.57
N GLY A 122 -2.50 18.55 -5.26
CA GLY A 122 -2.83 19.80 -4.57
C GLY A 122 -4.08 19.71 -3.68
N CYS A 123 -5.10 18.94 -4.06
CA CYS A 123 -6.26 18.66 -3.20
C CYS A 123 -6.51 17.15 -2.99
N GLY A 124 -6.50 16.38 -4.08
CA GLY A 124 -6.72 14.94 -4.07
C GLY A 124 -5.45 14.12 -4.30
N LYS A 125 -5.62 12.88 -4.77
CA LYS A 125 -4.52 11.97 -5.13
C LYS A 125 -4.78 11.24 -6.43
N VAL A 126 -3.76 11.20 -7.29
CA VAL A 126 -3.81 10.59 -8.62
C VAL A 126 -2.55 9.76 -8.88
N CYS A 127 -2.67 8.74 -9.72
CA CYS A 127 -1.54 7.90 -10.11
C CYS A 127 -0.66 8.64 -11.12
N LEU A 128 0.61 8.86 -10.79
CA LEU A 128 1.58 9.51 -11.66
C LEU A 128 2.84 8.65 -11.79
N LYS A 129 3.49 8.71 -12.95
CA LYS A 129 4.82 8.13 -13.11
C LYS A 129 5.80 8.92 -12.22
N PRO A 130 6.62 8.23 -11.41
CA PRO A 130 7.61 8.89 -10.58
C PRO A 130 8.70 9.57 -11.43
N THR A 131 9.23 10.69 -10.94
CA THR A 131 10.45 11.31 -11.47
C THR A 131 11.67 10.57 -10.90
N GLN A 132 12.70 10.38 -11.74
CA GLN A 132 13.96 9.73 -11.34
C GLN A 132 14.89 10.65 -10.53
N SER A 133 14.66 11.97 -10.59
CA SER A 133 15.50 13.02 -10.00
C SER A 133 14.96 13.47 -8.65
N GLY A 134 15.07 12.62 -7.64
CA GLY A 134 14.63 12.95 -6.28
C GLY A 134 15.06 11.90 -5.25
N CYS A 135 15.18 12.32 -3.99
CA CYS A 135 15.78 11.54 -2.92
C CYS A 135 14.73 11.15 -1.88
N LEU A 136 14.77 9.91 -1.39
CA LEU A 136 13.96 9.50 -0.24
C LEU A 136 14.80 9.61 1.04
N VAL A 137 14.44 10.54 1.92
CA VAL A 137 15.13 10.75 3.20
C VAL A 137 14.11 10.61 4.33
N ASN A 138 14.33 9.65 5.25
CA ASN A 138 13.44 9.36 6.39
C ASN A 138 11.96 9.13 6.00
N GLY A 139 11.71 8.54 4.83
CA GLY A 139 10.35 8.28 4.32
C GLY A 139 9.70 9.50 3.64
N VAL A 140 10.40 10.64 3.58
CA VAL A 140 9.96 11.86 2.89
C VAL A 140 10.68 11.97 1.54
N ASN A 141 9.94 12.33 0.50
CA ASN A 141 10.51 12.53 -0.84
C ASN A 141 10.96 13.97 -1.03
N TYR A 142 12.19 14.15 -1.49
CA TYR A 142 12.80 15.42 -1.81
C TYR A 142 13.04 15.52 -3.32
N ASN A 143 12.80 16.70 -3.88
CA ASN A 143 13.03 16.96 -5.30
C ASN A 143 14.53 17.16 -5.56
N GLU A 144 14.95 17.00 -6.82
CA GLU A 144 16.28 17.40 -7.28
C GLU A 144 16.62 18.84 -6.85
N GLY A 145 17.83 19.05 -6.32
CA GLY A 145 18.30 20.33 -5.81
C GLY A 145 17.75 20.74 -4.44
N ALA A 146 16.79 20.00 -3.86
CA ALA A 146 16.26 20.34 -2.54
C ALA A 146 17.30 20.11 -1.44
N THR A 147 17.39 21.05 -0.49
CA THR A 147 18.14 20.85 0.76
C THR A 147 17.44 19.79 1.61
N VAL A 148 18.18 18.80 2.09
CA VAL A 148 17.65 17.68 2.89
C VAL A 148 18.29 17.65 4.28
N PRO A 149 17.63 17.06 5.29
CA PRO A 149 18.20 16.92 6.63
C PRO A 149 19.46 16.04 6.63
N SER A 150 20.50 16.47 7.33
CA SER A 150 21.66 15.61 7.63
C SER A 150 21.24 14.41 8.46
N LYS A 151 21.77 13.22 8.14
CA LYS A 151 21.53 11.99 8.91
C LYS A 151 21.97 12.11 10.39
N LYS A 152 22.95 12.96 10.68
CA LYS A 152 23.53 13.13 12.03
C LYS A 152 23.15 14.46 12.68
N ALA A 153 22.29 15.26 12.05
CA ALA A 153 21.96 16.62 12.47
C ALA A 153 23.21 17.48 12.74
N ASN A 154 24.27 17.30 11.93
CA ASN A 154 25.47 18.11 12.04
C ASN A 154 25.17 19.52 11.51
N PRO A 155 25.29 20.58 12.32
CA PRO A 155 24.96 21.94 11.88
C PRO A 155 25.90 22.47 10.79
N CYS A 156 27.10 21.90 10.63
CA CYS A 156 28.06 22.25 9.58
C CYS A 156 27.93 21.42 8.31
N GLU A 157 26.99 20.49 8.24
CA GLU A 157 26.79 19.65 7.07
C GLU A 157 25.55 20.12 6.30
N SER A 158 25.76 20.54 5.06
CA SER A 158 24.68 20.91 4.15
C SER A 158 24.48 19.79 3.15
N CYS A 159 23.27 19.22 3.12
CA CYS A 159 22.94 18.11 2.22
C CYS A 159 21.95 18.56 1.16
N THR A 160 22.20 18.18 -0.10
CA THR A 160 21.29 18.42 -1.23
C THR A 160 20.95 17.12 -1.93
N CYS A 161 19.76 17.06 -2.51
CA CYS A 161 19.38 15.94 -3.35
C CYS A 161 19.97 16.14 -4.75
N GLN A 162 20.86 15.24 -5.17
CA GLN A 162 21.48 15.28 -6.49
C GLN A 162 21.45 13.89 -7.15
N ASN A 163 20.88 13.82 -8.36
CA ASN A 163 20.74 12.61 -9.17
C ASN A 163 20.18 11.40 -8.38
N GLY A 164 19.16 11.66 -7.56
CA GLY A 164 18.51 10.62 -6.75
C GLY A 164 19.30 10.16 -5.52
N SER A 165 20.40 10.84 -5.18
CA SER A 165 21.22 10.58 -4.00
C SER A 165 21.40 11.83 -3.14
N VAL A 166 21.51 11.64 -1.83
CA VAL A 166 21.83 12.75 -0.92
C VAL A 166 23.34 13.00 -0.98
N GLN A 167 23.71 14.20 -1.43
CA GLN A 167 25.08 14.69 -1.47
C GLN A 167 25.27 15.73 -0.37
N CYS A 168 26.16 15.46 0.57
CA CYS A 168 26.43 16.33 1.71
C CYS A 168 27.83 16.94 1.61
N GLU A 169 27.92 18.23 1.88
CA GLU A 169 29.17 18.97 1.92
C GLU A 169 29.33 19.63 3.30
N MET A 170 30.58 19.70 3.78
CA MET A 170 30.92 20.37 5.02
C MET A 170 31.13 21.86 4.77
N MET A 171 30.37 22.69 5.47
CA MET A 171 30.54 24.13 5.48
C MET A 171 31.83 24.50 6.22
N ALA A 172 32.66 25.31 5.59
CA ALA A 172 33.85 25.87 6.22
C ALA A 172 33.47 27.11 7.05
N CYS A 173 34.00 27.19 8.27
CA CYS A 173 33.83 28.36 9.13
C CYS A 173 35.01 29.33 9.02
N PRO A 174 34.77 30.63 9.22
CA PRO A 174 35.83 31.61 9.33
C PRO A 174 36.70 31.33 10.57
N ALA A 175 38.01 31.47 10.42
CA ALA A 175 38.95 31.40 11.54
C ALA A 175 38.95 32.74 12.29
N CYS A 176 38.38 32.77 13.50
CA CYS A 176 38.35 33.96 14.35
C CYS A 176 38.28 33.60 15.84
N VAL A 177 38.53 34.59 16.71
CA VAL A 177 38.27 34.49 18.15
C VAL A 177 36.82 34.90 18.41
N GLY A 178 36.06 34.01 19.03
CA GLY A 178 34.62 34.19 19.27
C GLY A 178 34.03 33.01 20.04
N TYR A 179 32.70 32.92 20.05
CA TYR A 179 31.99 31.79 20.64
C TYR A 179 31.02 31.18 19.62
N THR A 180 30.75 29.88 19.73
CA THR A 180 29.77 29.18 18.89
C THR A 180 28.51 28.90 19.71
N PRO A 181 27.35 29.50 19.37
CA PRO A 181 26.10 29.16 20.03
C PRO A 181 25.75 27.68 19.86
N SER A 182 25.08 27.10 20.86
CA SER A 182 24.63 25.70 20.79
C SER A 182 23.72 25.47 19.58
N GLY A 183 24.01 24.44 18.78
CA GLY A 183 23.27 24.11 17.57
C GLY A 183 23.64 24.92 16.32
N GLN A 184 24.56 25.88 16.41
CA GLN A 184 25.11 26.58 15.24
C GLN A 184 26.41 25.97 14.75
N CYS A 185 26.67 26.10 13.45
CA CYS A 185 27.91 25.60 12.85
C CYS A 185 29.11 26.49 13.19
N CYS A 186 28.98 27.79 12.94
CA CYS A 186 30.13 28.70 12.95
C CYS A 186 30.15 29.66 14.15
N PRO A 187 31.35 30.05 14.61
CA PRO A 187 31.49 31.01 15.69
C PRO A 187 31.03 32.41 15.28
N ILE A 188 30.49 33.16 16.24
CA ILE A 188 30.22 34.60 16.09
C ILE A 188 31.51 35.34 16.49
N CYS A 189 32.12 36.02 15.52
CA CYS A 189 33.34 36.78 15.75
C CYS A 189 33.04 38.11 16.46
N GLY A 190 33.89 38.49 17.43
CA GLY A 190 33.89 39.86 17.97
C GLY A 190 32.88 40.16 19.09
N SER A 191 32.27 39.16 19.73
CA SER A 191 31.46 39.38 20.94
C SER A 191 31.93 38.47 22.08
N TRP A 192 32.68 39.04 23.02
CA TRP A 192 32.91 38.43 24.32
C TRP A 192 31.62 38.53 25.15
N PRO A 193 31.18 37.47 25.85
CA PRO A 193 30.25 37.64 26.94
C PRO A 193 31.04 38.23 28.11
N HIS A 194 30.69 39.46 28.51
CA HIS A 194 31.18 40.22 29.69
C HIS A 194 32.39 41.15 29.51
N ASP A 195 32.16 42.29 28.84
CA ASP A 195 32.43 43.58 29.50
C ASP A 195 31.21 43.91 30.38
N ILE A 196 31.18 43.40 31.61
CA ILE A 196 30.33 43.96 32.68
C ILE A 196 31.28 44.29 33.82
N GLN A 197 31.53 45.59 33.96
CA GLN A 197 32.28 46.24 35.02
C GLN A 197 31.48 46.25 36.32
#